data_AF-A0A6G7RV75-F1
#
_entry.id   AF-A0A6G7RV75-F1
#
_cell.length_a   1.000
_cell.length_b   1.000
_cell.length_c   1.000
_cell.angle_alpha   90.00
_cell.angle_beta   90.00
_cell.angle_gamma   90.00
#
_symmetry.space_group_name_H-M   'P 1'
#
loop_
_entity.id
_entity.type
_entity.pdbx_description
1 polymer ?
#
loop_
_entity_poly.entity_id
_entity_poly.type
_entity_poly.pdbx_seq_one_letter_code
_entity_poly.pdbx_strand_id
1 'polypeptide(L)'
;MFKSEFKRIAEKENGKFYFEDKDISIGLGVRSPNVIYIIKFEYNNSYFTIYNRTGAAYVGEISCDLPSTTPITHFEITSISHLLNLFIRKKSRFKIKSENKNLNYFLENNLALKQLNKIAKKENFSPLIHTYSDNKKKKIITKYHLEFNNWTQVIEPIIELFKNLTDEFEKGIFNISENSYREMN
;
A
#
# COMPACT_ATOMS: atom_id res chain seq x y z
N MET A 1 21.97 4.28 1.53
CA MET A 1 21.36 3.06 0.95
C MET A 1 19.89 3.25 0.59
N PHE A 2 19.04 3.79 1.48
CA PHE A 2 17.62 4.01 1.14
C PHE A 2 17.39 5.09 0.07
N LYS A 3 18.15 6.19 0.10
CA LYS A 3 18.03 7.28 -0.90
C LYS A 3 18.16 6.80 -2.36
N SER A 4 19.10 5.91 -2.64
CA SER A 4 19.28 5.35 -3.99
C SER A 4 18.12 4.44 -4.40
N GLU A 5 17.55 3.69 -3.47
CA GLU A 5 16.40 2.82 -3.73
C GLU A 5 15.15 3.66 -4.05
N PHE A 6 14.89 4.73 -3.29
CA PHE A 6 13.77 5.63 -3.58
C PHE A 6 13.95 6.37 -4.91
N LYS A 7 15.19 6.75 -5.25
CA LYS A 7 15.49 7.34 -6.56
C LYS A 7 15.23 6.33 -7.69
N ARG A 8 15.67 5.08 -7.54
CA ARG A 8 15.41 3.99 -8.49
C ARG A 8 13.92 3.77 -8.71
N ILE A 9 13.13 3.71 -7.63
CA ILE A 9 11.68 3.54 -7.72
C ILE A 9 11.05 4.74 -8.42
N ALA A 10 11.44 5.97 -8.08
CA ALA A 10 10.94 7.17 -8.75
C ALA A 10 11.28 7.17 -10.25
N GLU A 11 12.50 6.80 -10.64
CA GLU A 11 12.91 6.69 -12.04
C GLU A 11 12.11 5.62 -12.79
N LYS A 12 11.92 4.43 -12.20
CA LYS A 12 11.09 3.36 -12.76
C LYS A 12 9.65 3.80 -13.01
N GLU A 13 9.10 4.62 -12.12
CA GLU A 13 7.73 5.10 -12.18
C GLU A 13 7.58 6.44 -12.91
N ASN A 14 8.64 6.93 -13.58
CA ASN A 14 8.67 8.25 -14.22
C ASN A 14 8.22 9.39 -13.29
N GLY A 15 8.54 9.27 -12.01
CA GLY A 15 8.14 10.15 -10.92
C GLY A 15 9.21 11.14 -10.47
N LYS A 16 8.87 11.88 -9.42
CA LYS A 16 9.76 12.81 -8.72
C LYS A 16 10.08 12.29 -7.33
N PHE A 17 11.37 12.29 -6.99
CA PHE A 17 11.86 11.96 -5.66
C PHE A 17 12.21 13.24 -4.87
N TYR A 18 11.73 13.31 -3.64
CA TYR A 18 12.04 14.37 -2.68
C TYR A 18 12.64 13.75 -1.41
N PHE A 19 13.60 14.44 -0.83
CA PHE A 19 14.32 14.00 0.36
C PHE A 19 14.50 15.18 1.31
N GLU A 20 14.12 14.98 2.57
CA GLU A 20 14.35 15.95 3.65
C GLU A 20 15.07 15.24 4.79
N ASP A 21 16.13 15.87 5.30
CA ASP A 21 16.89 15.40 6.44
C ASP A 21 17.10 16.59 7.37
N LYS A 22 16.34 16.62 8.48
CA LYS A 22 16.41 17.67 9.48
C LYS A 22 16.36 17.07 10.87
N ASP A 23 17.16 17.60 11.77
CA ASP A 23 17.01 17.31 13.19
C ASP A 23 15.81 18.04 13.77
N ILE A 24 14.98 17.35 14.55
CA ILE A 24 13.91 17.97 15.33
C ILE A 24 14.31 18.00 16.82
N SER A 25 14.13 19.14 17.48
CA SER A 25 14.33 19.23 18.93
C SER A 25 13.23 18.48 19.65
N ILE A 26 13.61 17.61 20.59
CA ILE A 26 12.67 16.82 21.41
C ILE A 26 12.69 17.26 22.89
N GLY A 27 13.29 18.42 23.19
CA GLY A 27 13.44 18.96 24.54
C GLY A 27 14.79 18.63 25.19
N LEU A 28 15.11 19.32 26.30
CA LEU A 28 16.34 19.13 27.11
C LEU A 28 17.67 19.18 26.33
N GLY A 29 17.72 19.91 25.22
CA GLY A 29 18.90 20.00 24.35
C GLY A 29 19.11 18.79 23.43
N VAL A 30 18.21 17.79 23.47
CA VAL A 30 18.29 16.60 22.62
C VAL A 30 17.63 16.85 21.26
N ARG A 31 18.28 16.38 20.20
CA ARG A 31 17.78 16.40 18.82
C ARG A 31 17.58 14.97 18.34
N SER A 32 16.45 14.72 17.68
CA SER A 32 16.17 13.45 17.04
C SER A 32 16.24 13.62 15.51
N PRO A 33 16.93 12.73 14.78
CA PRO A 33 16.95 12.80 13.33
C PRO A 33 15.52 12.62 12.80
N ASN A 34 15.16 13.40 11.77
CA ASN A 34 13.89 13.27 11.08
C ASN A 34 14.15 13.25 9.57
N VAL A 35 14.16 12.03 9.03
CA VAL A 35 14.47 11.78 7.62
C VAL A 35 13.18 11.38 6.91
N ILE A 36 12.84 12.11 5.85
CA ILE A 36 11.63 11.93 5.06
C ILE A 36 12.00 11.63 3.61
N TYR A 37 11.44 10.55 3.08
CA TYR A 37 11.54 10.16 1.68
C TYR A 37 10.15 10.26 1.05
N ILE A 38 10.04 10.98 -0.08
CA ILE A 38 8.78 11.14 -0.79
C ILE A 38 8.97 10.81 -2.27
N ILE A 39 8.09 9.98 -2.82
CA ILE A 39 7.96 9.78 -4.27
C ILE A 39 6.56 10.22 -4.69
N LYS A 40 6.49 10.98 -5.79
CA LYS A 40 5.23 11.35 -6.42
C LYS A 40 5.26 11.02 -7.90
N PHE A 41 4.21 10.40 -8.42
CA PHE A 41 4.05 10.12 -9.85
C PHE A 41 2.58 9.98 -10.20
N GLU A 42 2.28 9.95 -11.49
CA GLU A 42 0.94 9.75 -12.02
C GLU A 42 0.87 8.41 -12.78
N TYR A 43 -0.28 7.75 -12.68
CA TYR A 43 -0.59 6.52 -13.42
C TYR A 43 -2.10 6.50 -13.69
N ASN A 44 -2.52 6.41 -14.96
CA ASN A 44 -3.93 6.40 -15.37
C ASN A 44 -4.77 7.48 -14.64
N ASN A 45 -4.39 8.75 -14.80
CA ASN A 45 -5.02 9.91 -14.15
C ASN A 45 -5.11 9.85 -12.60
N SER A 46 -4.41 8.90 -11.98
CA SER A 46 -4.39 8.69 -10.54
C SER A 46 -3.04 9.14 -10.00
N TYR A 47 -3.05 9.82 -8.85
CA TYR A 47 -1.87 10.47 -8.30
C TYR A 47 -1.30 9.68 -7.12
N PHE A 48 -0.10 9.16 -7.28
CA PHE A 48 0.57 8.34 -6.26
C PHE A 48 1.45 9.21 -5.37
N THR A 49 1.37 8.97 -4.07
CA THR A 49 2.29 9.54 -3.08
C THR A 49 2.79 8.44 -2.15
N ILE A 50 4.10 8.21 -2.18
CA ILE A 50 4.82 7.34 -1.26
C ILE A 50 5.53 8.24 -0.27
N TYR A 51 5.28 8.06 1.01
CA TYR A 51 5.82 8.84 2.10
C TYR A 51 6.40 7.89 3.16
N ASN A 52 7.69 8.01 3.43
CA ASN A 52 8.36 7.23 4.46
C ASN A 52 9.15 8.17 5.36
N ARG A 53 8.88 8.07 6.67
CA ARG A 53 9.54 8.86 7.72
C ARG A 53 10.30 7.91 8.64
N THR A 54 11.58 8.20 8.87
CA THR A 54 12.48 7.46 9.77
C THR A 54 13.16 8.42 10.76
N GLY A 55 13.65 7.89 11.88
CA GLY A 55 14.31 8.66 12.94
C GLY A 55 13.37 8.84 14.13
N ALA A 56 12.77 10.03 14.30
CA ALA A 56 11.81 10.30 15.37
C ALA A 56 10.49 9.51 15.28
N ALA A 57 10.14 9.04 14.08
CA ALA A 57 9.02 8.14 13.83
C ALA A 57 9.42 7.16 12.72
N TYR A 58 8.84 5.95 12.73
CA TYR A 58 9.08 4.89 11.74
C TYR A 58 7.77 4.51 11.05
N VAL A 59 7.32 5.37 10.14
CA VAL A 59 6.01 5.25 9.49
C VAL A 59 6.14 5.33 7.97
N GLY A 60 5.47 4.41 7.29
CA GLY A 60 5.25 4.42 5.86
C GLY A 60 3.78 4.63 5.52
N GLU A 61 3.53 5.48 4.54
CA GLU A 61 2.23 5.68 3.92
C GLU A 61 2.39 5.67 2.40
N ILE A 62 1.58 4.86 1.72
CA ILE A 62 1.44 4.90 0.27
C ILE A 62 -0.02 5.18 -0.03
N SER A 63 -0.27 6.22 -0.82
CA SER A 63 -1.61 6.61 -1.23
C SER A 63 -1.69 6.78 -2.74
N CYS A 64 -2.86 6.46 -3.28
CA CYS A 64 -3.25 6.72 -4.66
C CYS A 64 -4.55 7.51 -4.63
N ASP A 65 -4.50 8.76 -5.09
CA ASP A 65 -5.68 9.59 -5.32
C ASP A 65 -6.30 9.22 -6.67
N LEU A 66 -7.55 8.75 -6.64
CA LEU A 66 -8.29 8.36 -7.84
C LEU A 66 -9.13 9.55 -8.36
N PRO A 67 -9.38 9.63 -9.69
CA PRO A 67 -10.33 10.59 -10.24
C PRO A 67 -11.71 10.49 -9.55
N SER A 68 -12.39 11.63 -9.41
CA SER A 68 -13.73 11.68 -8.80
C SER A 68 -14.76 10.85 -9.55
N THR A 69 -14.56 10.64 -10.85
CA THR A 69 -15.41 9.83 -11.74
C THR A 69 -15.19 8.32 -11.59
N THR A 70 -14.04 7.88 -11.06
CA THR A 70 -13.71 6.45 -10.95
C THR A 70 -14.63 5.77 -9.94
N PRO A 71 -15.34 4.68 -10.30
CA PRO A 71 -16.13 3.93 -9.34
C PRO A 71 -15.18 3.21 -8.37
N ILE A 72 -15.43 3.32 -7.07
CA ILE A 72 -14.60 2.71 -6.04
C ILE A 72 -15.42 1.74 -5.21
N THR A 73 -14.90 0.53 -5.02
CA THR A 73 -15.51 -0.48 -4.16
C THR A 73 -14.77 -0.52 -2.84
N HIS A 74 -15.51 -0.45 -1.73
CA HIS A 74 -14.89 -0.42 -0.41
C HIS A 74 -14.28 -1.76 0.00
N PHE A 75 -13.05 -1.67 0.52
CA PHE A 75 -12.37 -2.81 1.13
C PHE A 75 -11.38 -2.38 2.21
N GLU A 76 -11.02 -3.35 3.05
CA GLU A 76 -9.97 -3.25 4.06
C GLU A 76 -9.14 -4.55 4.06
N ILE A 77 -7.82 -4.42 4.08
CA ILE A 77 -6.85 -5.51 4.27
C ILE A 77 -6.07 -5.20 5.54
N THR A 78 -6.12 -6.14 6.49
CA THR A 78 -5.41 -6.06 7.77
C THR A 78 -4.57 -7.30 7.98
N SER A 79 -3.49 -7.17 8.76
CA SER A 79 -2.72 -8.33 9.20
C SER A 79 -3.42 -9.11 10.30
N ILE A 80 -3.33 -10.43 10.20
CA ILE A 80 -3.71 -11.37 11.24
C ILE A 80 -2.55 -11.45 12.23
N SER A 81 -2.85 -11.31 13.53
CA SER A 81 -1.82 -11.35 14.56
C SER A 81 -1.04 -12.67 14.55
N HIS A 82 0.24 -12.63 14.94
CA HIS A 82 1.08 -13.82 15.03
C HIS A 82 0.49 -14.89 15.95
N LEU A 83 -0.08 -14.47 17.08
CA LEU A 83 -0.71 -15.37 18.05
C LEU A 83 -1.92 -16.10 17.47
N LEU A 84 -2.82 -15.39 16.78
CA LEU A 84 -3.99 -16.02 16.14
C LEU A 84 -3.58 -16.98 15.02
N ASN A 85 -2.48 -16.70 14.32
CA ASN A 85 -2.01 -17.56 13.24
C ASN A 85 -1.45 -18.91 13.72
N LEU A 86 -0.88 -18.97 14.93
CA LEU A 86 -0.39 -20.22 15.53
C LEU A 86 -1.53 -21.22 15.76
N PHE A 87 -2.73 -20.74 16.09
CA PHE A 87 -3.89 -21.59 16.35
C PHE A 87 -4.69 -21.95 15.08
N ILE A 88 -4.74 -21.05 14.09
CA ILE A 88 -5.64 -21.22 12.92
C ILE A 88 -4.89 -21.76 11.69
N ARG A 89 -3.55 -21.89 11.72
CA ARG A 89 -2.70 -22.35 10.61
C ARG A 89 -3.09 -21.73 9.25
N LYS A 90 -3.43 -20.43 9.24
CA LYS A 90 -3.94 -19.79 8.02
C LYS A 90 -2.86 -19.72 6.96
N LYS A 91 -3.25 -20.01 5.72
CA LYS A 91 -2.39 -19.89 4.54
C LYS A 91 -1.99 -18.44 4.25
N SER A 92 -2.80 -17.46 4.68
CA SER A 92 -2.56 -16.02 4.50
C SER A 92 -2.37 -15.31 5.84
N ARG A 93 -1.45 -14.33 5.87
CA ARG A 93 -1.23 -13.37 6.95
C ARG A 93 -2.17 -12.18 6.86
N PHE A 94 -2.88 -12.02 5.75
CA PHE A 94 -3.84 -10.94 5.57
C PHE A 94 -5.27 -11.44 5.70
N LYS A 95 -6.11 -10.57 6.25
CA LYS A 95 -7.58 -10.67 6.27
C LYS A 95 -8.12 -9.58 5.37
N ILE A 96 -8.86 -9.98 4.34
CA ILE A 96 -9.59 -9.07 3.45
C ILE A 96 -11.02 -8.94 3.98
N LYS A 97 -11.53 -7.71 4.04
CA LYS A 97 -12.94 -7.39 4.31
C LYS A 97 -13.45 -6.58 3.12
N SER A 98 -14.41 -7.14 2.39
CA SER A 98 -15.21 -6.43 1.38
C SER A 98 -16.52 -7.17 1.17
N GLU A 99 -17.58 -6.42 0.86
CA GLU A 99 -18.88 -6.97 0.47
C GLU A 99 -18.87 -7.48 -0.98
N ASN A 100 -17.92 -7.02 -1.80
CA ASN A 100 -17.84 -7.38 -3.21
C ASN A 100 -17.02 -8.68 -3.42
N LYS A 101 -17.67 -9.72 -3.90
CA LYS A 101 -17.05 -11.04 -4.15
C LYS A 101 -16.01 -11.03 -5.27
N ASN A 102 -16.22 -10.24 -6.33
CA ASN A 102 -15.27 -10.14 -7.43
C ASN A 102 -13.97 -9.48 -6.97
N LEU A 103 -14.08 -8.43 -6.15
CA LEU A 103 -12.93 -7.77 -5.52
C LEU A 103 -12.19 -8.73 -4.57
N ASN A 104 -12.92 -9.51 -3.76
CA ASN A 104 -12.29 -10.52 -2.91
C ASN A 104 -11.51 -11.55 -3.75
N TYR A 105 -12.13 -12.08 -4.81
CA TYR A 105 -11.49 -13.03 -5.73
C TYR A 105 -10.25 -12.42 -6.40
N PHE A 106 -10.35 -11.18 -6.88
CA PHE A 106 -9.22 -10.44 -7.44
C PHE A 106 -8.07 -10.32 -6.45
N LEU A 107 -8.34 -9.83 -5.23
CA LEU A 107 -7.33 -9.62 -4.20
C LEU A 107 -6.66 -10.95 -3.80
N GLU A 108 -7.45 -12.02 -3.63
CA GLU A 108 -6.92 -13.36 -3.31
C GLU A 108 -5.99 -13.91 -4.41
N ASN A 109 -6.22 -13.53 -5.67
CA ASN A 109 -5.44 -14.00 -6.80
C ASN A 109 -4.32 -13.07 -7.25
N ASN A 110 -4.37 -11.80 -6.85
CA ASN A 110 -3.41 -10.76 -7.22
C ASN A 110 -1.97 -11.12 -6.79
N LEU A 111 -1.04 -11.08 -7.75
CA LEU A 111 0.36 -11.46 -7.53
C LEU A 111 1.07 -10.53 -6.55
N ALA A 112 0.83 -9.22 -6.63
CA ALA A 112 1.43 -8.23 -5.74
C ALA A 112 0.97 -8.44 -4.28
N LEU A 113 -0.31 -8.73 -4.05
CA LEU A 113 -0.79 -9.08 -2.71
C LEU A 113 -0.20 -10.40 -2.21
N LYS A 114 -0.04 -11.40 -3.08
CA LYS A 114 0.65 -12.67 -2.74
C LYS A 114 2.12 -12.42 -2.36
N GLN A 115 2.81 -11.49 -3.02
CA GLN A 115 4.17 -11.08 -2.66
C GLN A 115 4.22 -10.37 -1.30
N LEU A 116 3.32 -9.42 -1.06
CA LEU A 116 3.18 -8.76 0.26
C LEU A 116 2.92 -9.77 1.37
N ASN A 117 2.10 -10.79 1.11
CA ASN A 117 1.84 -11.86 2.07
C ASN A 117 3.09 -12.72 2.34
N LYS A 118 3.96 -12.94 1.35
CA LYS A 118 5.26 -13.60 1.56
C LYS A 118 6.18 -12.75 2.44
N ILE A 119 6.19 -11.44 2.25
CA ILE A 119 6.98 -10.51 3.08
C ILE A 119 6.44 -10.53 4.53
N ALA A 120 5.12 -10.41 4.72
CA ALA A 120 4.46 -10.47 6.03
C ALA A 120 4.61 -11.82 6.78
N LYS A 121 5.05 -12.89 6.10
CA LYS A 121 5.38 -14.18 6.74
C LYS A 121 6.82 -14.22 7.25
N LYS A 122 7.74 -13.49 6.62
CA LYS A 122 9.17 -13.49 6.94
C LYS A 122 9.55 -12.36 7.88
N GLU A 123 8.87 -11.23 7.75
CA GLU A 123 9.13 -9.99 8.44
C GLU A 123 7.90 -9.60 9.28
N ASN A 124 8.08 -8.67 10.21
CA ASN A 124 6.98 -8.13 11.01
C ASN A 124 6.07 -7.16 10.22
N PHE A 125 6.00 -7.25 8.89
CA PHE A 125 5.22 -6.34 8.07
C PHE A 125 3.72 -6.48 8.35
N SER A 126 3.13 -5.42 8.95
CA SER A 126 1.72 -5.39 9.33
C SER A 126 0.98 -4.15 8.78
N PRO A 127 0.58 -4.15 7.50
CA PRO A 127 -0.09 -3.00 6.90
C PRO A 127 -1.59 -2.93 7.24
N LEU A 128 -2.12 -1.72 7.16
CA LEU A 128 -3.53 -1.44 6.94
C LEU A 128 -3.69 -0.89 5.52
N ILE A 129 -4.33 -1.64 4.63
CA ILE A 129 -4.65 -1.21 3.26
C ILE A 129 -6.16 -1.02 3.17
N HIS A 130 -6.64 0.14 2.73
CA HIS A 130 -8.06 0.38 2.62
C HIS A 130 -8.36 1.44 1.58
N THR A 131 -9.60 1.46 1.12
CA THR A 131 -10.14 2.59 0.37
C THR A 131 -10.68 3.66 1.31
N TYR A 132 -10.55 4.91 0.90
CA TYR A 132 -11.23 6.05 1.50
C TYR A 132 -12.05 6.75 0.43
N SER A 133 -13.33 7.01 0.70
CA SER A 133 -14.15 7.85 -0.17
C SER A 133 -14.96 8.82 0.69
N ASP A 134 -14.89 10.10 0.35
CA ASP A 134 -15.84 11.12 0.80
C ASP A 134 -16.43 11.85 -0.43
N ASN A 135 -17.21 12.91 -0.21
CA ASN A 135 -17.85 13.67 -1.29
C ASN A 135 -16.86 14.35 -2.26
N LYS A 136 -15.57 14.41 -1.94
CA LYS A 136 -14.56 15.18 -2.70
C LYS A 136 -13.34 14.35 -3.11
N LYS A 137 -13.05 13.25 -2.43
CA LYS A 137 -11.80 12.50 -2.57
C LYS A 137 -12.07 11.00 -2.54
N LYS A 138 -11.45 10.29 -3.48
CA LYS A 138 -11.39 8.84 -3.56
C LYS A 138 -9.92 8.44 -3.49
N LYS A 139 -9.57 7.55 -2.58
CA LYS A 139 -8.19 7.13 -2.37
C LYS A 139 -8.08 5.65 -2.06
N ILE A 140 -6.95 5.06 -2.44
CA ILE A 140 -6.45 3.80 -1.87
C ILE A 140 -5.27 4.19 -0.97
N ILE A 141 -5.24 3.68 0.27
CA ILE A 141 -4.25 4.08 1.28
C ILE A 141 -3.70 2.84 1.97
N THR A 142 -2.37 2.75 2.05
CA THR A 142 -1.64 1.77 2.86
C THR A 142 -0.85 2.49 3.94
N LYS A 143 -1.03 2.09 5.20
CA LYS A 143 -0.21 2.54 6.33
C LYS A 143 0.52 1.37 6.97
N TYR A 144 1.78 1.56 7.35
CA TYR A 144 2.62 0.51 7.94
C TYR A 144 3.75 1.11 8.77
N HIS A 145 4.28 0.33 9.72
CA HIS A 145 5.49 0.68 10.46
C HIS A 145 6.74 0.32 9.65
N LEU A 146 7.84 1.03 9.86
CA LEU A 146 9.13 0.75 9.19
C LEU A 146 10.08 -0.09 10.06
N GLU A 147 9.61 -0.58 11.20
CA GLU A 147 10.37 -1.38 12.16
C GLU A 147 10.50 -2.85 11.72
N PHE A 148 11.15 -3.06 10.57
CA PHE A 148 11.61 -4.37 10.08
C PHE A 148 12.76 -4.17 9.07
N ASN A 149 13.61 -5.19 8.91
CA ASN A 149 14.95 -5.02 8.32
C ASN A 149 14.92 -4.51 6.88
N ASN A 150 14.04 -5.08 6.05
CA ASN A 150 14.00 -4.81 4.61
C ASN A 150 12.72 -4.04 4.24
N TRP A 151 12.43 -2.95 4.96
CA TRP A 151 11.15 -2.25 4.80
C TRP A 151 10.91 -1.62 3.43
N THR A 152 11.95 -1.32 2.65
CA THR A 152 11.78 -0.80 1.28
C THR A 152 11.19 -1.84 0.32
N GLN A 153 11.32 -3.13 0.62
CA GLN A 153 10.88 -4.22 -0.26
C GLN A 153 9.35 -4.27 -0.46
N VAL A 154 8.57 -3.60 0.41
CA VAL A 154 7.10 -3.57 0.30
C VAL A 154 6.61 -2.47 -0.65
N ILE A 155 7.45 -1.49 -0.98
CA ILE A 155 7.03 -0.30 -1.73
C ILE A 155 6.55 -0.68 -3.14
N GLU A 156 7.37 -1.41 -3.91
CA GLU A 156 7.01 -1.79 -5.27
C GLU A 156 5.79 -2.72 -5.33
N PRO A 157 5.66 -3.78 -4.50
CA PRO A 157 4.44 -4.58 -4.49
C PRO A 157 3.19 -3.80 -4.05
N ILE A 158 3.30 -2.78 -3.19
CA ILE A 158 2.15 -1.91 -2.88
C ILE A 158 1.78 -1.06 -4.10
N ILE A 159 2.77 -0.47 -4.78
CA ILE A 159 2.55 0.31 -6.01
C ILE A 159 1.85 -0.58 -7.06
N GLU A 160 2.36 -1.78 -7.30
CA GLU A 160 1.79 -2.73 -8.26
C GLU A 160 0.36 -3.12 -7.89
N LEU A 161 0.09 -3.42 -6.60
CA LEU A 161 -1.27 -3.69 -6.13
C LEU A 161 -2.21 -2.52 -6.41
N PHE A 162 -1.76 -1.29 -6.16
CA PHE A 162 -2.56 -0.08 -6.36
C PHE A 162 -2.81 0.21 -7.84
N LYS A 163 -1.83 -0.02 -8.72
CA LYS A 163 -2.02 0.06 -10.17
C LYS A 163 -3.05 -0.95 -10.65
N ASN A 164 -2.90 -2.22 -10.25
CA ASN A 164 -3.85 -3.26 -10.63
C ASN A 164 -5.27 -2.92 -10.13
N LEU A 165 -5.43 -2.40 -8.91
CA LEU A 165 -6.73 -1.94 -8.40
C LEU A 165 -7.29 -0.75 -9.19
N THR A 166 -6.43 0.20 -9.57
CA THR A 166 -6.81 1.38 -10.36
C THR A 166 -7.38 0.94 -11.71
N ASP A 167 -6.68 0.05 -12.41
CA ASP A 167 -7.11 -0.47 -13.72
C ASP A 167 -8.47 -1.19 -13.63
N GLU A 168 -8.69 -1.96 -12.55
CA GLU A 168 -9.95 -2.68 -12.34
C GLU A 168 -11.12 -1.76 -11.98
N PHE A 169 -10.84 -0.72 -11.17
CA PHE A 169 -11.81 0.31 -10.83
C PHE A 169 -12.20 1.15 -12.05
N GLU A 170 -11.25 1.52 -12.91
CA GLU A 170 -11.54 2.26 -14.14
C GLU A 170 -12.44 1.46 -15.10
N LYS A 171 -12.20 0.16 -15.23
CA LYS A 171 -13.06 -0.73 -16.03
C LYS A 171 -14.45 -0.93 -15.42
N GLY A 172 -14.61 -0.71 -14.11
CA GLY A 172 -15.86 -0.96 -13.38
C GLY A 172 -16.24 -2.45 -13.28
N ILE A 173 -15.30 -3.37 -13.53
CA ILE A 173 -15.60 -4.78 -13.73
C ILE A 173 -15.96 -5.53 -12.44
N PHE A 174 -15.71 -4.96 -11.27
CA PHE A 174 -16.21 -5.54 -10.02
C PHE A 174 -17.74 -5.53 -9.90
N ASN A 175 -18.46 -4.79 -10.76
CA ASN A 175 -19.91 -4.69 -10.74
C ASN A 175 -20.62 -5.69 -11.69
N ILE A 176 -19.88 -6.54 -12.40
CA ILE A 176 -20.45 -7.59 -13.27
C ILE A 176 -20.77 -8.87 -12.48
N SER A 177 -21.45 -9.82 -13.13
CA SER A 177 -21.75 -11.12 -12.50
C SER A 177 -20.47 -11.90 -12.14
N GLU A 178 -20.51 -12.68 -11.06
CA GLU A 178 -19.35 -13.44 -10.56
C GLU A 178 -18.83 -14.45 -11.59
N ASN A 179 -19.72 -15.09 -12.35
CA ASN A 179 -19.34 -16.04 -13.38
C ASN A 179 -18.59 -15.34 -14.53
N SER A 180 -19.12 -14.21 -15.00
CA SER A 180 -18.48 -13.42 -16.06
C SER A 180 -17.10 -12.92 -15.65
N TYR A 181 -16.93 -12.48 -14.40
CA TYR A 181 -15.65 -12.01 -13.90
C TYR A 181 -14.57 -13.11 -13.90
N ARG A 182 -14.95 -14.35 -13.53
CA ARG A 182 -14.04 -15.51 -13.49
C ARG A 182 -13.70 -16.09 -14.86
N GLU A 183 -14.54 -15.90 -15.87
CA GLU A 183 -14.21 -16.30 -17.24
C GLU A 183 -13.19 -15.36 -17.88
N MET A 184 -13.12 -14.11 -17.41
CA MET A 184 -12.21 -13.08 -17.93
C MET A 184 -10.81 -13.08 -17.27
N ASN A 185 -10.64 -13.71 -16.11
CA ASN A 185 -9.44 -13.61 -15.24
C ASN A 185 -9.03 -14.96 -14.63
#